data_AF-A0A3N5PG75-F1
#
_entry.id   AF-A0A3N5PG75-F1
#
_cell.length_a   1.000
_cell.length_b   1.000
_cell.length_c   1.000
_cell.angle_alpha   90.00
_cell.angle_beta   90.00
_cell.angle_gamma   90.00
#
_symmetry.space_group_name_H-M   'P 1'
#
loop_
_entity.id
_entity.type
_entity.pdbx_description
1 polymer ?
#
loop_
_entity_poly.entity_id
_entity_poly.type
_entity_poly.pdbx_seq_one_letter_code
_entity_poly.pdbx_strand_id
1 'polypeptide(L)'
;MVINRTIALWILLIGLIGAFGAMVVLYRLFWLPTPPVPVPLPVPLLIEQVPIEQLPAFEDLKDKKSLQKAVSASLEYLEKHKDEEQTPWGNESITVGTLKKTLKAFSRLLDQNLNQEGLHREIRRLFMVYRITGDKKGKGPAGPFLVTGYFQPELA
;
A
#
# COMPACT_ATOMS: atom_id res chain seq x y z
N MET A 1 64.30 -42.31 1.03
CA MET A 1 63.99 -40.98 0.46
C MET A 1 63.16 -40.23 1.49
N VAL A 2 63.82 -39.44 2.35
CA VAL A 2 63.15 -38.74 3.46
C VAL A 2 62.55 -37.47 2.88
N ILE A 3 61.23 -37.48 2.63
CA ILE A 3 60.50 -36.26 2.28
C ILE A 3 60.73 -35.28 3.44
N ASN A 4 61.35 -34.14 3.14
CA ASN A 4 61.68 -33.12 4.12
C ASN A 4 60.37 -32.73 4.85
N ARG A 5 60.36 -32.72 6.19
CA ARG A 5 59.14 -32.46 7.00
C ARG A 5 58.44 -31.16 6.57
N THR A 6 59.20 -30.20 6.07
CA THR A 6 58.71 -28.95 5.47
C THR A 6 57.90 -29.17 4.20
N ILE A 7 58.33 -30.04 3.28
CA ILE A 7 57.61 -30.36 2.04
C ILE A 7 56.27 -31.04 2.36
N ALA A 8 56.25 -31.95 3.34
CA ALA A 8 55.01 -32.58 3.79
C ALA A 8 54.01 -31.57 4.39
N LEU A 9 54.51 -30.57 5.14
CA LEU A 9 53.70 -29.47 5.68
C LEU A 9 53.09 -28.59 4.57
N TRP A 10 53.86 -28.26 3.53
CA TRP A 10 53.37 -27.47 2.40
C TRP A 10 52.28 -28.19 1.60
N ILE A 11 52.43 -29.50 1.38
CA ILE A 11 51.40 -30.31 0.68
C ILE A 11 50.10 -30.33 1.48
N LEU A 12 50.17 -30.47 2.81
CA LEU A 12 49.00 -30.49 3.68
C LEU A 12 48.29 -29.13 3.71
N LEU A 13 49.05 -28.02 3.75
CA LEU A 13 48.51 -26.67 3.72
C LEU A 13 47.74 -26.37 2.42
N ILE A 14 48.30 -26.76 1.27
CA ILE A 14 47.65 -26.58 -0.04
C ILE A 14 46.34 -27.36 -0.11
N GLY A 15 46.33 -28.61 0.39
CA GLY A 15 45.12 -29.41 0.47
C GLY A 15 44.03 -28.77 1.32
N LEU A 16 44.41 -28.16 2.45
CA LEU A 16 43.47 -27.51 3.37
C LEU A 16 42.86 -26.23 2.79
N ILE A 17 43.65 -25.44 2.06
CA ILE A 17 43.16 -24.26 1.31
C ILE A 17 42.17 -24.69 0.22
N GLY A 18 42.48 -25.76 -0.51
CA GLY A 18 41.58 -26.31 -1.52
C GLY A 18 40.24 -26.77 -0.94
N ALA A 19 40.27 -27.46 0.20
CA ALA A 19 39.06 -27.90 0.90
C ALA A 19 38.22 -26.71 1.39
N PHE A 20 38.87 -25.67 1.94
CA PHE A 20 38.17 -24.47 2.42
C PHE A 20 37.54 -23.68 1.25
N GLY A 21 38.26 -23.56 0.14
CA GLY A 21 37.74 -22.95 -1.09
C GLY A 21 36.52 -23.70 -1.64
N ALA A 22 36.59 -25.04 -1.71
CA ALA A 22 35.46 -25.87 -2.12
C ALA A 22 34.24 -25.71 -1.20
N MET A 23 34.46 -25.61 0.11
CA MET A 23 33.40 -25.40 1.10
C MET A 23 32.73 -24.03 0.95
N VAL A 24 33.49 -22.97 0.68
CA VAL A 24 32.95 -21.62 0.42
C VAL A 24 32.12 -21.60 -0.86
N VAL A 25 32.58 -22.27 -1.91
CA VAL A 25 31.83 -22.40 -3.17
C VAL A 25 30.53 -23.18 -2.94
N LEU A 26 30.57 -24.28 -2.18
CA LEU A 26 29.37 -25.04 -1.82
C LEU A 26 28.39 -24.16 -1.03
N TYR A 27 28.89 -23.41 -0.03
CA TYR A 27 28.07 -22.52 0.78
C TYR A 27 27.40 -21.43 -0.07
N ARG A 28 28.10 -20.88 -1.07
CA ARG A 28 27.53 -19.90 -2.02
C ARG A 28 26.50 -20.50 -2.97
N LEU A 29 26.66 -21.77 -3.35
CA LEU A 29 25.69 -22.47 -4.20
C LEU A 29 24.40 -22.82 -3.44
N PHE A 30 24.50 -23.13 -2.15
CA PHE A 30 23.34 -23.47 -1.30
C PHE A 30 22.72 -22.26 -0.58
N TRP A 31 23.42 -21.13 -0.52
CA TRP A 31 22.87 -19.84 -0.07
C TRP A 31 22.45 -18.98 -1.27
N LEU A 32 21.56 -19.53 -2.11
CA LEU A 32 20.85 -18.72 -3.08
C LEU A 32 20.01 -17.69 -2.29
N PRO A 33 20.10 -16.38 -2.60
CA PRO A 33 19.22 -15.41 -1.96
C PRO A 33 17.78 -15.89 -2.17
N THR A 34 17.02 -16.04 -1.08
CA THR A 34 15.60 -16.36 -1.18
C THR A 34 14.98 -15.35 -2.14
N PRO A 35 14.29 -15.79 -3.20
CA PRO A 35 13.61 -14.85 -4.07
C PRO A 35 12.75 -13.95 -3.18
N PRO A 36 12.71 -12.63 -3.46
CA PRO A 36 11.87 -11.73 -2.68
C PRO A 36 10.47 -12.35 -2.66
N VAL A 37 9.94 -12.57 -1.45
CA VAL A 37 8.58 -13.09 -1.28
C VAL A 37 7.69 -12.19 -2.15
N PRO A 38 6.97 -12.74 -3.14
CA PRO A 38 6.09 -11.94 -3.96
C PRO A 38 5.17 -11.18 -3.01
N VAL A 39 5.25 -9.85 -3.02
CA VAL A 39 4.31 -9.03 -2.25
C VAL A 39 2.94 -9.47 -2.74
N PRO A 40 2.07 -10.01 -1.87
CA PRO A 40 0.75 -10.43 -2.29
C PRO A 40 0.11 -9.24 -3.00
N LEU A 41 -0.33 -9.44 -4.24
CA LEU A 41 -1.14 -8.43 -4.93
C LEU A 41 -2.26 -8.02 -3.95
N PRO A 42 -2.61 -6.71 -3.86
CA PRO A 42 -3.64 -6.27 -2.96
C PRO A 42 -4.88 -7.14 -3.15
N VAL A 43 -5.22 -7.94 -2.14
CA VAL A 43 -6.44 -8.73 -2.19
C VAL A 43 -7.57 -7.70 -2.31
N PRO A 44 -8.45 -7.80 -3.31
CA PRO A 44 -9.48 -6.80 -3.46
C PRO A 44 -10.29 -6.72 -2.17
N LEU A 45 -10.44 -5.50 -1.67
CA LEU A 45 -11.09 -5.24 -0.40
C LEU A 45 -12.57 -5.59 -0.52
N LEU A 46 -13.14 -6.21 0.51
CA LEU A 46 -14.58 -6.28 0.62
C LEU A 46 -15.05 -4.93 1.17
N ILE A 47 -16.00 -4.32 0.46
CA ILE A 47 -16.62 -3.07 0.89
C ILE A 47 -18.13 -3.26 1.00
N GLU A 48 -18.73 -2.60 1.98
CA GLU A 48 -20.15 -2.56 2.19
C GLU A 48 -20.60 -1.10 2.28
N GLN A 49 -21.70 -0.76 1.63
CA GLN A 49 -22.28 0.57 1.79
C GLN A 49 -22.81 0.73 3.22
N VAL A 50 -22.42 1.82 3.87
CA VAL A 50 -22.86 2.14 5.22
C VAL A 50 -24.29 2.68 5.19
N PRO A 51 -25.22 2.10 5.97
CA PRO A 51 -26.56 2.68 6.15
C PRO A 51 -26.49 4.09 6.73
N ILE A 52 -27.41 4.96 6.35
CA ILE A 52 -27.40 6.39 6.73
C ILE A 52 -27.40 6.57 8.26
N GLU A 53 -28.09 5.68 8.96
CA GLU A 53 -28.23 5.65 10.42
C GLU A 53 -26.91 5.30 11.13
N GLN A 54 -25.98 4.66 10.41
CA GLN A 54 -24.68 4.22 10.93
C GLN A 54 -23.51 5.09 10.44
N LEU A 55 -23.80 6.22 9.80
CA LEU A 55 -22.76 7.13 9.35
C LEU A 55 -22.07 7.83 10.53
N PRO A 56 -20.72 7.96 10.49
CA PRO A 56 -19.98 8.66 11.53
C PRO A 56 -20.25 10.17 11.49
N ALA A 57 -19.86 10.88 12.54
CA ALA A 57 -20.10 12.32 12.68
C ALA A 57 -19.14 13.23 11.87
N PHE A 58 -18.09 12.68 11.24
CA PHE A 58 -17.08 13.39 10.43
C PHE A 58 -16.44 14.62 11.13
N GLU A 59 -16.19 14.51 12.44
CA GLU A 59 -15.74 15.64 13.30
C GLU A 59 -14.25 15.99 13.12
N ASP A 60 -13.50 15.13 12.45
CA ASP A 60 -12.07 15.24 12.16
C ASP A 60 -11.77 16.20 10.99
N LEU A 61 -12.79 16.71 10.31
CA LEU A 61 -12.70 17.64 9.18
C LEU A 61 -12.40 19.09 9.60
N LYS A 62 -11.34 19.30 10.39
CA LYS A 62 -10.94 20.63 10.87
C LYS A 62 -10.10 21.41 9.85
N ASP A 63 -9.27 20.73 9.07
CA ASP A 63 -8.40 21.36 8.07
C ASP A 63 -8.97 21.22 6.65
N LYS A 64 -9.98 22.05 6.35
CA LYS A 64 -10.61 22.09 5.02
C LYS A 64 -9.63 22.48 3.92
N LYS A 65 -8.62 23.33 4.21
CA LYS A 65 -7.66 23.83 3.20
C LYS A 65 -6.71 22.72 2.74
N SER A 66 -6.15 21.95 3.67
CA SER A 66 -5.31 20.81 3.30
C SER A 66 -6.10 19.74 2.56
N LEU A 67 -7.37 19.51 2.94
CA LEU A 67 -8.24 18.58 2.25
C LEU A 67 -8.58 19.05 0.83
N GLN A 68 -8.88 20.34 0.63
CA GLN A 68 -9.06 20.94 -0.71
C GLN A 68 -7.81 20.73 -1.56
N LYS A 69 -6.61 20.98 -1.03
CA LYS A 69 -5.35 20.73 -1.74
C LYS A 69 -5.21 19.26 -2.16
N ALA A 70 -5.55 18.32 -1.29
CA ALA A 70 -5.51 16.89 -1.60
C ALA A 70 -6.52 16.51 -2.69
N VAL A 71 -7.73 17.07 -2.65
CA VAL A 71 -8.76 16.86 -3.69
C VAL A 71 -8.29 17.43 -5.04
N SER A 72 -7.71 18.62 -5.06
CA SER A 72 -7.15 19.23 -6.28
C SER A 72 -6.05 18.38 -6.90
N ALA A 73 -5.08 17.90 -6.11
CA ALA A 73 -4.02 17.03 -6.59
C ALA A 73 -4.57 15.70 -7.13
N SER A 74 -5.57 15.13 -6.46
CA SER A 74 -6.24 13.91 -6.92
C SER A 74 -6.96 14.12 -8.25
N LEU A 75 -7.63 15.26 -8.43
CA LEU A 75 -8.24 15.63 -9.70
C LEU A 75 -7.20 15.82 -10.81
N GLU A 76 -6.11 16.54 -10.55
CA GLU A 76 -5.03 16.74 -11.53
C GLU A 76 -4.47 15.41 -12.05
N TYR A 77 -4.30 14.43 -11.16
CA TYR A 77 -3.91 13.07 -11.54
C TYR A 77 -4.97 12.39 -12.42
N LEU A 78 -6.23 12.42 -12.01
CA LEU A 78 -7.32 11.74 -12.72
C LEU A 78 -7.64 12.38 -14.07
N GLU A 79 -7.44 13.68 -14.25
CA GLU A 79 -7.67 14.35 -15.56
C GLU A 79 -6.74 13.84 -16.67
N LYS A 80 -5.67 13.12 -16.33
CA LYS A 80 -4.78 12.45 -17.30
C LYS A 80 -5.36 11.15 -17.86
N HIS A 81 -6.47 10.67 -17.31
CA HIS A 81 -7.11 9.40 -17.64
C HIS A 81 -8.47 9.64 -18.30
N LYS A 82 -8.89 8.73 -19.20
CA LYS A 82 -10.19 8.79 -19.86
C LYS A 82 -11.31 8.40 -18.90
N ASP A 83 -12.50 8.94 -19.12
CA ASP A 83 -13.61 8.78 -18.19
C ASP A 83 -14.14 7.34 -18.13
N GLU A 84 -13.98 6.56 -19.21
CA GLU A 84 -14.43 5.17 -19.32
C GLU A 84 -13.44 4.17 -18.68
N GLU A 85 -12.23 4.62 -18.31
CA GLU A 85 -11.24 3.76 -17.67
C GLU A 85 -11.79 3.24 -16.34
N GLN A 86 -11.59 1.94 -16.11
CA GLN A 86 -12.09 1.24 -14.94
C GLN A 86 -11.03 1.18 -13.86
N THR A 87 -11.41 1.51 -12.63
CA THR A 87 -10.59 1.31 -11.43
C THR A 87 -11.25 0.28 -10.51
N PRO A 88 -10.47 -0.60 -9.86
CA PRO A 88 -11.01 -1.52 -8.87
C PRO A 88 -11.73 -0.79 -7.73
N TRP A 89 -12.94 -1.22 -7.40
CA TRP A 89 -13.75 -0.69 -6.30
C TRP A 89 -14.35 -1.84 -5.49
N GLY A 90 -13.53 -2.36 -4.59
CA GLY A 90 -13.84 -3.57 -3.83
C GLY A 90 -14.01 -4.81 -4.71
N ASN A 91 -15.23 -5.36 -4.76
CA ASN A 91 -15.56 -6.48 -5.65
C ASN A 91 -15.99 -6.04 -7.05
N GLU A 92 -16.23 -4.75 -7.24
CA GLU A 92 -16.71 -4.16 -8.48
C GLU A 92 -15.63 -3.28 -9.12
N SER A 93 -16.00 -2.58 -10.20
CA SER A 93 -15.18 -1.54 -10.82
C SER A 93 -15.98 -0.25 -10.89
N ILE A 94 -15.30 0.88 -10.69
CA ILE A 94 -15.87 2.21 -10.88
C ILE A 94 -15.10 2.94 -11.97
N THR A 95 -15.80 3.76 -12.73
CA THR A 95 -15.17 4.53 -13.80
C THR A 95 -14.42 5.73 -13.24
N VAL A 96 -13.30 6.09 -13.88
CA VAL A 96 -12.56 7.32 -13.60
C VAL A 96 -13.46 8.55 -13.67
N GLY A 97 -14.39 8.60 -14.63
CA GLY A 97 -15.36 9.69 -14.75
C GLY A 97 -16.24 9.85 -13.51
N THR A 98 -16.64 8.72 -12.89
CA THR A 98 -17.40 8.75 -11.63
C THR A 98 -16.54 9.29 -10.48
N LEU A 99 -15.27 8.88 -10.38
CA LEU A 99 -14.34 9.41 -9.38
C LEU A 99 -14.14 10.93 -9.52
N LYS A 100 -13.91 11.41 -10.76
CA LYS A 100 -13.81 12.85 -11.06
C LYS A 100 -15.07 13.60 -10.63
N LYS A 101 -16.26 13.07 -10.95
CA LYS A 101 -17.54 13.67 -10.56
C LYS A 101 -17.70 13.75 -9.05
N THR A 102 -17.36 12.67 -8.34
CA THR A 102 -17.41 12.60 -6.88
C THR A 102 -16.47 13.62 -6.24
N LEU A 103 -15.21 13.69 -6.70
CA LEU A 103 -14.23 14.66 -6.18
C LEU A 103 -14.64 16.11 -6.48
N LYS A 104 -15.16 16.40 -7.68
CA LYS A 104 -15.68 17.74 -8.04
C LYS A 104 -16.87 18.12 -7.14
N ALA A 105 -17.79 17.19 -6.87
CA ALA A 105 -18.90 17.42 -5.95
C ALA A 105 -18.41 17.67 -4.52
N PHE A 106 -17.42 16.89 -4.05
CA PHE A 106 -16.86 17.04 -2.71
C PHE A 106 -16.08 18.36 -2.56
N SER A 107 -15.30 18.76 -3.57
CA SER A 107 -14.63 20.06 -3.62
C SER A 107 -15.64 21.21 -3.43
N ARG A 108 -16.74 21.19 -4.19
CA ARG A 108 -17.81 22.20 -4.06
C ARG A 108 -18.47 22.19 -2.68
N LEU A 109 -18.60 21.03 -2.05
CA LEU A 109 -19.12 20.92 -0.68
C LEU A 109 -18.15 21.55 0.33
N LEU A 110 -16.84 21.37 0.17
CA LEU A 110 -15.83 21.99 1.04
C LEU A 110 -15.79 23.52 0.88
N ASP A 111 -16.08 24.03 -0.32
CA ASP A 111 -16.18 25.47 -0.60
C ASP A 111 -17.41 26.11 0.05
N GLN A 112 -18.46 25.32 0.33
CA GLN A 112 -19.59 25.78 1.11
C GLN A 112 -19.13 25.93 2.56
N ASN A 113 -19.19 27.16 3.09
CA ASN A 113 -18.81 27.46 4.47
C ASN A 113 -19.85 26.93 5.49
N LEU A 114 -20.15 25.64 5.41
CA LEU A 114 -21.10 24.95 6.27
C LEU A 114 -20.48 24.68 7.64
N ASN A 115 -21.33 24.78 8.66
CA ASN A 115 -21.04 24.22 9.98
C ASN A 115 -21.06 22.68 9.93
N GLN A 116 -20.63 22.03 11.02
CA GLN A 116 -20.50 20.57 11.08
C GLN A 116 -21.82 19.83 10.78
N GLU A 117 -22.95 20.32 11.30
CA GLU A 117 -24.27 19.72 11.05
C GLU A 117 -24.69 19.84 9.58
N GLY A 118 -24.45 21.01 8.96
CA GLY A 118 -24.73 21.24 7.55
C GLY A 118 -23.86 20.36 6.66
N LEU A 119 -22.57 20.26 6.98
CA LEU A 119 -21.64 19.38 6.28
C LEU A 119 -22.09 17.91 6.35
N HIS A 120 -22.43 17.43 7.55
CA HIS A 120 -22.90 16.06 7.74
C HIS A 120 -24.20 15.81 6.95
N ARG A 121 -25.15 16.74 6.99
CA ARG A 121 -26.40 16.64 6.21
C ARG A 121 -26.13 16.51 4.72
N GLU A 122 -25.24 17.33 4.17
CA GLU A 122 -24.92 17.29 2.75
C GLU A 122 -24.12 16.04 2.36
N ILE A 123 -23.21 15.56 3.23
CA ILE A 123 -22.53 14.27 3.01
C ILE A 123 -23.56 13.14 2.89
N ARG A 124 -24.52 13.06 3.81
CA ARG A 124 -25.61 12.05 3.78
C ARG A 124 -26.45 12.12 2.51
N ARG A 125 -26.67 13.33 2.00
CA ARG A 125 -27.54 13.58 0.85
C ARG A 125 -26.85 13.28 -0.48
N LEU A 126 -25.56 13.58 -0.59
CA LEU A 126 -24.83 13.61 -1.86
C LEU A 126 -23.90 12.42 -2.08
N PHE A 127 -23.50 11.72 -1.02
CA PHE A 127 -22.44 10.71 -1.09
C PHE A 127 -22.89 9.35 -0.56
N MET A 128 -22.47 8.31 -1.26
CA MET A 128 -22.47 6.95 -0.74
C MET A 128 -21.18 6.74 0.05
N VAL A 129 -21.32 6.30 1.30
CA VAL A 129 -20.17 6.01 2.17
C VAL A 129 -20.03 4.50 2.26
N TYR A 130 -18.80 4.01 2.08
CA TYR A 130 -18.49 2.59 2.14
C TYR A 130 -17.58 2.33 3.34
N ARG A 131 -17.78 1.19 4.00
CA ARG A 131 -16.86 0.64 4.99
C ARG A 131 -16.14 -0.57 4.41
N ILE A 132 -14.87 -0.70 4.75
CA ILE A 132 -14.10 -1.90 4.42
C ILE A 132 -14.46 -2.99 5.44
N THR A 133 -14.95 -4.11 4.94
CA THR A 133 -15.44 -5.25 5.75
C THR A 133 -14.57 -6.50 5.61
N GLY A 134 -13.38 -6.39 5.02
CA GLY A 134 -12.43 -7.50 4.94
C GLY A 134 -11.77 -7.61 3.59
N ASP A 135 -11.34 -8.83 3.27
CA ASP A 135 -10.74 -9.18 1.98
C ASP A 135 -11.59 -10.21 1.23
N LYS A 136 -11.32 -10.40 -0.07
CA LYS A 136 -12.00 -11.40 -0.91
C LYS A 136 -11.89 -12.86 -0.41
N LYS A 137 -11.07 -13.19 0.59
CA LYS A 137 -11.02 -14.53 1.18
C LYS A 137 -12.11 -14.76 2.22
N GLY A 138 -13.04 -13.81 2.39
CA GLY A 138 -14.17 -13.94 3.32
C GLY A 138 -13.75 -13.86 4.78
N LYS A 139 -12.50 -13.46 5.05
CA LYS A 139 -12.12 -13.03 6.38
C LYS A 139 -12.68 -11.62 6.55
N GLY A 140 -13.65 -11.48 7.46
CA GLY A 140 -14.13 -10.16 7.90
C GLY A 140 -12.96 -9.26 8.30
N PRO A 141 -13.17 -7.95 8.57
CA PRO A 141 -12.05 -7.15 9.04
C PRO A 141 -11.66 -7.73 10.40
N ALA A 142 -10.53 -8.45 10.43
CA ALA A 142 -10.11 -9.21 11.59
C ALA A 142 -9.50 -8.24 12.60
N GLY A 143 -10.34 -7.41 13.22
CA GLY A 143 -9.93 -6.45 14.24
C GLY A 143 -9.48 -5.09 13.70
N PRO A 144 -8.76 -4.31 14.53
CA PRO A 144 -8.37 -2.93 14.23
C PRO A 144 -7.50 -2.85 12.97
N PHE A 145 -7.68 -1.77 12.19
CA PHE A 145 -6.79 -1.47 11.07
C PHE A 145 -5.42 -1.04 11.59
N LEU A 146 -4.35 -1.64 11.05
CA LEU A 146 -2.99 -1.16 11.27
C LEU A 146 -2.78 0.10 10.41
N VAL A 147 -2.58 1.24 11.07
CA VAL A 147 -2.24 2.50 10.41
C VAL A 147 -0.76 2.78 10.63
N THR A 148 0.01 2.84 9.55
CA THR A 148 1.45 3.17 9.58
C THR A 148 1.71 4.50 8.89
N GLY A 149 2.77 5.20 9.29
CA GLY A 149 3.23 6.41 8.62
C GLY A 149 4.36 6.14 7.63
N TYR A 150 4.37 6.87 6.53
CA TYR A 150 5.54 7.01 5.66
C TYR A 150 5.85 8.50 5.48
N PHE A 151 7.10 8.82 5.14
CA PHE A 151 7.52 10.17 4.80
C PHE A 151 8.52 10.12 3.66
N GLN A 152 8.67 11.23 2.94
CA GLN A 152 9.72 11.39 1.95
C GLN A 152 10.96 11.95 2.65
N PRO A 153 12.10 11.22 2.69
CA PRO A 153 13.32 11.74 3.28
C PRO A 153 13.92 12.82 2.39
N GLU A 154 14.41 13.90 3.00
CA GLU A 154 15.21 14.92 2.33
C GLU A 154 16.69 14.58 2.57
N LEU A 155 17.48 14.46 1.49
CA LEU A 155 18.91 14.23 1.56
C LEU A 155 19.62 15.56 1.26
N ALA A 156 20.51 15.97 2.18
CA ALA A 156 21.34 17.17 2.06
C ALA A 156 22.59 16.90 1.20
#